data_AF-V5BUG1-F1
#
_entry.id   AF-V5BUG1-F1
#
_cell.length_a   1.000
_cell.length_b   1.000
_cell.length_c   1.000
_cell.angle_alpha   90.00
_cell.angle_beta   90.00
_cell.angle_gamma   90.00
#
_symmetry.space_group_name_H-M   'P 1'
#
loop_
_entity.id
_entity.type
_entity.pdbx_description
1 polymer ?
#
loop_
_entity_poly.entity_id
_entity_poly.type
_entity_poly.pdbx_seq_one_letter_code
_entity_poly.pdbx_strand_id
1 'polypeptide(L)'
;MLLQYVVNCIILTLLITFAFSYQTPRNKEINDSRFELAGFLFGAEGMSNAGFEKEFQTIGEFLSTFKGIIGAYYGLPFSGTGSFMHYVVDKDNSTTVPPLLELTYFQECYESTKCLKTFHKSFTILKEDPLGPFAHPEALINGTESCEPREDLDGLYYMPCRTSPMGQLVDHLMDVKLTFSLYSLVRQTDGSPRSRVWFVAFTFGMTGHSSVMIMKASLDCVDRHIPERLPIMISCTLLPLVFWVFCFVFAHFLVFPLQY
;
A
#
# COMPACT_ATOMS: atom_id res chain seq x y z
N MET A 1 -11.27 -23.23 -41.23
CA MET A 1 -12.27 -23.49 -40.17
C MET A 1 -11.75 -24.48 -39.12
N LEU A 2 -11.63 -25.79 -39.41
CA LEU A 2 -11.26 -26.80 -38.39
C LEU A 2 -9.89 -26.53 -37.72
N LEU A 3 -8.87 -26.20 -38.50
CA LEU A 3 -7.52 -25.95 -37.99
C LEU A 3 -7.45 -24.69 -37.09
N GLN A 4 -8.19 -23.64 -37.44
CA GLN A 4 -8.27 -22.43 -36.61
C GLN A 4 -8.99 -22.71 -35.28
N TYR A 5 -9.97 -23.62 -35.29
CA TYR A 5 -10.63 -24.09 -34.07
C TYR A 5 -9.67 -24.87 -33.17
N VAL A 6 -8.90 -25.81 -33.75
CA VAL A 6 -7.87 -26.58 -33.02
C VAL A 6 -6.83 -25.67 -32.39
N VAL A 7 -6.36 -24.66 -33.14
CA VAL A 7 -5.41 -23.66 -32.65
C VAL A 7 -5.98 -22.86 -31.47
N ASN A 8 -7.21 -22.38 -31.57
CA ASN A 8 -7.86 -21.63 -30.49
C ASN A 8 -8.00 -22.49 -29.23
N CYS A 9 -8.33 -23.78 -29.37
CA CYS A 9 -8.37 -24.70 -28.24
C CYS A 9 -6.99 -24.90 -27.59
N ILE A 10 -5.92 -24.98 -28.37
CA ILE A 10 -4.55 -25.10 -27.85
C ILE A 10 -4.14 -23.83 -27.08
N ILE A 11 -4.41 -22.64 -27.63
CA ILE A 11 -4.13 -21.36 -26.97
C ILE A 11 -4.91 -21.27 -25.64
N LEU A 12 -6.20 -21.58 -25.67
CA LEU A 12 -7.04 -21.57 -24.48
C LEU A 12 -6.48 -22.51 -23.41
N THR A 13 -6.07 -23.73 -23.81
CA THR A 13 -5.47 -24.70 -22.89
C THR A 13 -4.16 -24.20 -22.29
N LEU A 14 -3.30 -23.56 -23.09
CA LEU A 14 -2.05 -22.96 -22.62
C LEU A 14 -2.31 -21.80 -21.65
N LEU A 15 -3.27 -20.93 -21.95
CA LEU A 15 -3.66 -19.81 -21.07
C LEU A 15 -4.25 -20.30 -19.75
N ILE A 16 -5.13 -21.30 -19.79
CA ILE A 16 -5.71 -21.92 -18.59
C ILE A 16 -4.60 -22.57 -17.76
N THR A 17 -3.71 -23.33 -18.41
CA THR A 17 -2.59 -23.98 -17.71
C THR A 17 -1.68 -22.93 -17.08
N PHE A 18 -1.38 -21.83 -17.76
CA PHE A 18 -0.61 -20.72 -17.18
C PHE A 18 -1.32 -20.08 -15.99
N ALA A 19 -2.61 -19.78 -16.10
CA ALA A 19 -3.38 -19.20 -15.01
C ALA A 19 -3.34 -20.08 -13.74
N PHE A 20 -3.64 -21.37 -13.87
CA PHE A 20 -3.74 -22.27 -12.72
C PHE A 20 -2.40 -22.79 -12.20
N SER A 21 -1.47 -23.15 -13.08
CA SER A 21 -0.17 -23.69 -12.65
C SER A 21 0.78 -22.63 -12.15
N TYR A 22 0.62 -21.38 -12.61
CA TYR A 22 1.57 -20.32 -12.31
C TYR A 22 0.96 -19.18 -11.50
N GLN A 23 -0.13 -18.55 -11.98
CA GLN A 23 -0.68 -17.38 -11.30
C GLN A 23 -1.33 -17.73 -9.96
N THR A 24 -2.08 -18.84 -9.88
CA THR A 24 -2.74 -19.26 -8.63
C THR A 24 -1.77 -19.53 -7.47
N PRO A 25 -0.75 -20.41 -7.60
CA PRO A 25 0.17 -20.68 -6.49
C PRO A 25 1.00 -19.45 -6.10
N ARG A 26 1.42 -18.64 -7.08
CA ARG A 26 2.18 -17.42 -6.83
C ARG A 26 1.35 -16.37 -6.08
N ASN A 27 0.12 -16.12 -6.52
CA ASN A 27 -0.78 -15.19 -5.85
C ASN A 27 -1.13 -15.66 -4.44
N LYS A 28 -1.27 -16.98 -4.26
CA LYS A 28 -1.47 -17.56 -2.93
C LYS A 28 -0.26 -17.28 -2.03
N GLU A 29 0.96 -17.57 -2.47
CA GLU A 29 2.17 -17.34 -1.69
C GLU A 29 2.38 -15.86 -1.32
N ILE A 30 2.10 -14.95 -2.25
CA ILE A 30 2.14 -13.50 -1.99
C ILE A 30 1.10 -13.12 -0.93
N ASN A 31 -0.13 -13.61 -1.06
CA ASN A 31 -1.18 -13.33 -0.08
C ASN A 31 -0.87 -13.92 1.30
N ASP A 32 -0.33 -15.14 1.37
CA ASP A 32 0.07 -15.79 2.62
C ASP A 32 1.16 -14.95 3.32
N SER A 33 2.18 -14.50 2.57
CA SER A 33 3.22 -13.60 3.07
C SER A 33 2.64 -12.24 3.52
N ARG A 34 1.63 -11.73 2.79
CA ARG A 34 0.96 -10.47 3.13
C ARG A 34 0.21 -10.58 4.46
N PHE A 35 -0.46 -11.70 4.71
CA PHE A 35 -1.17 -11.95 5.97
C PHE A 35 -0.22 -12.18 7.14
N GLU A 36 0.89 -12.88 6.91
CA GLU A 36 1.95 -13.01 7.93
C GLU A 36 2.50 -11.63 8.31
N LEU A 37 2.80 -10.78 7.32
CA LEU A 37 3.27 -9.42 7.56
C LEU A 37 2.23 -8.55 8.28
N ALA A 38 0.95 -8.65 7.90
CA ALA A 38 -0.15 -7.93 8.53
C ALA A 38 -0.37 -8.36 9.99
N GLY A 39 -0.34 -9.67 10.24
CA GLY A 39 -0.40 -10.25 11.58
C GLY A 39 0.71 -9.72 12.48
N PHE A 40 1.93 -9.69 11.95
CA PHE A 40 3.08 -9.19 12.69
C PHE A 40 3.03 -7.67 12.97
N LEU A 41 2.67 -6.86 11.97
CA LEU A 41 2.72 -5.40 12.09
C LEU A 41 1.59 -4.82 12.94
N PHE A 42 0.39 -5.38 12.87
CA PHE A 42 -0.79 -4.81 13.54
C PHE A 42 -1.83 -5.84 14.00
N GLY A 43 -1.45 -7.12 14.09
CA GLY A 43 -2.31 -8.15 14.70
C GLY A 43 -3.48 -8.61 13.83
N ALA A 44 -3.40 -8.45 12.51
CA ALA A 44 -4.46 -8.85 11.57
C ALA A 44 -4.44 -10.33 11.17
N GLU A 45 -4.08 -11.22 12.10
CA GLU A 45 -4.06 -12.67 11.85
C GLU A 45 -5.46 -13.17 11.46
N GLY A 46 -5.58 -13.80 10.30
CA GLY A 46 -6.84 -14.40 9.82
C GLY A 46 -7.86 -13.44 9.22
N MET A 47 -7.53 -12.16 9.01
CA MET A 47 -8.42 -11.22 8.31
C MET A 47 -8.51 -11.53 6.81
N SER A 48 -9.64 -11.24 6.17
CA SER A 48 -9.80 -11.42 4.72
C SER A 48 -9.18 -10.26 3.93
N ASN A 49 -8.92 -10.45 2.63
CA ASN A 49 -8.33 -9.43 1.75
C ASN A 49 -9.15 -8.11 1.62
N ALA A 50 -10.37 -8.08 2.14
CA ALA A 50 -11.23 -6.91 2.14
C ALA A 50 -10.75 -5.90 3.20
N GLY A 51 -9.69 -5.14 2.85
CA GLY A 51 -9.21 -3.97 3.57
C GLY A 51 -8.67 -4.25 4.96
N PHE A 52 -7.38 -4.08 5.18
CA PHE A 52 -6.83 -3.96 6.52
C PHE A 52 -7.27 -2.60 7.10
N GLU A 53 -8.54 -2.51 7.51
CA GLU A 53 -9.15 -1.32 8.07
C GLU A 53 -9.38 -1.52 9.57
N LYS A 54 -9.05 -0.51 10.36
CA LYS A 54 -9.32 -0.48 11.80
C LYS A 54 -9.86 0.88 12.19
N GLU A 55 -10.95 0.88 12.93
CA GLU A 55 -11.53 2.08 13.52
C GLU A 55 -10.97 2.30 14.93
N PHE A 56 -10.68 3.55 15.28
CA PHE A 56 -10.26 3.96 16.61
C PHE A 56 -11.30 4.88 17.22
N GLN A 57 -11.76 4.52 18.41
CA GLN A 57 -12.72 5.34 19.17
C GLN A 57 -12.01 6.37 20.04
N THR A 58 -10.72 6.18 20.34
CA THR A 58 -9.96 7.05 21.24
C THR A 58 -8.57 7.38 20.70
N ILE A 59 -8.06 8.56 21.07
CA ILE A 59 -6.69 9.00 20.74
C ILE A 59 -5.66 8.03 21.33
N GLY A 60 -5.90 7.51 22.53
CA GLY A 60 -5.00 6.54 23.17
C GLY A 60 -4.90 5.23 22.39
N GLU A 61 -6.00 4.75 21.81
CA GLU A 61 -6.01 3.55 20.96
C GLU A 61 -5.22 3.77 19.65
N PHE A 62 -5.40 4.94 19.04
CA PHE A 62 -4.59 5.36 17.89
C PHE A 62 -3.10 5.38 18.22
N LEU A 63 -2.69 6.10 19.28
CA LEU A 63 -1.28 6.24 19.66
C LEU A 63 -0.63 4.91 20.05
N SER A 64 -1.36 4.06 20.78
CA SER A 64 -0.87 2.73 21.15
C SER A 64 -0.71 1.82 19.93
N THR A 65 -1.64 1.87 18.97
CA THR A 65 -1.54 1.11 17.72
C THR A 65 -0.39 1.63 16.85
N PHE A 66 -0.26 2.95 16.71
CA PHE A 66 0.85 3.58 15.99
C PHE A 66 2.21 3.17 16.58
N LYS A 67 2.35 3.28 17.90
CA LYS A 67 3.56 2.83 18.61
C LYS A 67 3.81 1.32 18.44
N GLY A 68 2.73 0.53 18.43
CA GLY A 68 2.79 -0.92 18.17
C GLY A 68 3.36 -1.24 16.80
N ILE A 69 2.89 -0.56 15.74
CA ILE A 69 3.38 -0.73 14.36
C ILE A 69 4.87 -0.38 14.25
N ILE A 70 5.29 0.75 14.84
CA ILE A 70 6.70 1.16 14.84
C ILE A 70 7.57 0.18 15.64
N GLY A 71 7.08 -0.27 16.80
CA GLY A 71 7.74 -1.27 17.61
C GLY A 71 7.91 -2.60 16.86
N ALA A 72 6.86 -3.04 16.15
CA ALA A 72 6.90 -4.20 15.28
C ALA A 72 7.93 -3.99 14.15
N TYR A 73 7.89 -2.84 13.46
CA TYR A 73 8.86 -2.51 12.42
C TYR A 73 10.31 -2.73 12.90
N TYR A 74 10.71 -2.12 14.02
CA TYR A 74 12.06 -2.27 14.57
C TYR A 74 12.33 -3.63 15.24
N GLY A 75 11.28 -4.41 15.53
CA GLY A 75 11.35 -5.76 16.06
C GLY A 75 11.47 -6.86 14.99
N LEU A 76 11.13 -6.56 13.72
CA LEU A 76 11.12 -7.51 12.60
C LEU A 76 12.41 -8.33 12.45
N PRO A 77 13.63 -7.76 12.54
CA PRO A 77 14.85 -8.55 12.39
C PRO A 77 15.05 -9.61 13.48
N PHE A 78 14.42 -9.43 14.65
CA PHE A 78 14.62 -10.26 15.83
C PHE A 78 13.46 -11.23 16.08
N SER A 79 12.34 -11.10 15.36
CA SER A 79 11.09 -11.80 15.66
C SER A 79 11.04 -13.27 15.21
N GLY A 80 12.16 -13.84 14.77
CA GLY A 80 12.30 -15.29 14.56
C GLY A 80 11.61 -15.86 13.32
N THR A 81 10.76 -15.09 12.62
CA THR A 81 10.18 -15.53 11.34
C THR A 81 11.23 -15.56 10.24
N GLY A 82 12.26 -14.68 10.29
CA GLY A 82 13.35 -14.62 9.33
C GLY A 82 12.93 -14.26 7.89
N SER A 83 11.62 -14.13 7.65
CA SER A 83 11.00 -13.89 6.35
C SER A 83 11.17 -12.45 5.90
N PHE A 84 11.25 -11.49 6.83
CA PHE A 84 11.29 -10.05 6.52
C PHE A 84 12.47 -9.35 7.17
N MET A 85 13.10 -8.42 6.44
CA MET A 85 14.26 -7.64 6.87
C MET A 85 14.08 -6.17 6.48
N HIS A 86 14.76 -5.26 7.19
CA HIS A 86 14.76 -3.84 6.86
C HIS A 86 15.33 -3.56 5.47
N TYR A 87 14.84 -2.49 4.83
CA TYR A 87 15.46 -1.97 3.63
C TYR A 87 16.83 -1.37 3.96
N VAL A 88 17.88 -1.93 3.38
CA VAL A 88 19.27 -1.45 3.47
C VAL A 88 19.64 -0.89 2.11
N VAL A 89 20.04 0.39 2.05
CA VAL A 89 20.42 1.03 0.79
C VAL A 89 21.90 0.74 0.50
N ASP A 90 22.15 -0.09 -0.50
CA ASP A 90 23.45 -0.23 -1.19
C ASP A 90 24.54 -1.06 -0.48
N LYS A 91 25.45 -1.58 -1.30
CA LYS A 91 26.54 -2.51 -0.95
C LYS A 91 27.57 -1.89 0.02
N ASP A 92 27.61 -0.56 0.07
CA ASP A 92 28.56 0.24 0.86
C ASP A 92 27.91 1.00 2.03
N ASN A 93 26.56 1.01 2.14
CA ASN A 93 25.86 1.78 3.18
C ASN A 93 24.81 0.93 3.91
N SER A 94 25.24 0.25 4.97
CA SER A 94 24.39 -0.66 5.72
C SER A 94 23.40 0.02 6.68
N THR A 95 22.91 1.23 6.37
CA THR A 95 21.94 1.94 7.20
C THR A 95 20.52 1.53 6.85
N THR A 96 19.80 1.04 7.85
CA THR A 96 18.35 0.79 7.79
C THR A 96 17.61 2.09 7.50
N VAL A 97 16.74 2.09 6.50
CA VAL A 97 15.89 3.26 6.21
C VAL A 97 14.81 3.36 7.29
N PRO A 98 14.69 4.47 8.03
CA PRO A 98 13.64 4.65 9.03
C PRO A 98 12.27 4.88 8.35
N PRO A 99 11.14 4.56 9.03
CA PRO A 99 9.82 4.89 8.54
C PRO A 99 9.62 6.40 8.36
N LEU A 100 8.91 6.78 7.30
CA LEU A 100 8.53 8.16 7.00
C LEU A 100 7.09 8.39 7.44
N LEU A 101 6.89 9.38 8.31
CA LEU A 101 5.59 9.86 8.74
C LEU A 101 5.27 11.18 8.05
N GLU A 102 4.18 11.23 7.31
CA GLU A 102 3.64 12.42 6.67
C GLU A 102 2.38 12.85 7.42
N LEU A 103 2.31 14.10 7.85
CA LEU A 103 1.16 14.68 8.53
C LEU A 103 0.56 15.76 7.63
N THR A 104 -0.75 15.69 7.42
CA THR A 104 -1.55 16.74 6.80
C THR A 104 -2.52 17.30 7.82
N TYR A 105 -2.46 18.61 8.06
CA TYR A 105 -3.31 19.27 9.05
C TYR A 105 -3.74 20.66 8.57
N PHE A 106 -4.86 21.14 9.12
CA PHE A 106 -5.35 22.48 8.89
C PHE A 106 -4.63 23.49 9.76
N GLN A 107 -4.37 24.68 9.21
CA GLN A 107 -3.99 25.84 10.00
C GLN A 107 -5.11 26.87 9.95
N GLU A 108 -5.64 27.25 11.12
CA GLU A 108 -6.59 28.34 11.21
C GLU A 108 -5.91 29.68 10.92
N CYS A 109 -6.56 30.51 10.12
CA CYS A 109 -6.15 31.89 9.88
C CYS A 109 -7.00 32.85 10.72
N TYR A 110 -6.34 33.81 11.35
CA TYR A 110 -6.93 34.82 12.23
C TYR A 110 -7.90 35.82 11.54
N GLU A 111 -8.15 35.70 10.24
CA GLU A 111 -9.03 36.62 9.48
C GLU A 111 -10.28 35.91 8.95
N SER A 112 -11.43 36.50 9.27
CA SER A 112 -12.76 35.91 9.32
C SER A 112 -13.42 35.51 8.00
N THR A 113 -12.74 35.57 6.84
CA THR A 113 -13.47 35.47 5.56
C THR A 113 -12.90 34.57 4.48
N LYS A 114 -11.78 33.85 4.67
CA LYS A 114 -11.37 32.64 3.89
C LYS A 114 -9.90 32.34 4.14
N CYS A 115 -9.62 31.33 4.96
CA CYS A 115 -8.41 30.54 4.79
C CYS A 115 -8.55 29.20 5.50
N LEU A 116 -8.86 28.16 4.73
CA LEU A 116 -8.42 26.81 5.03
C LEU A 116 -7.12 26.61 4.24
N LYS A 117 -5.97 26.68 4.91
CA LYS A 117 -4.69 26.26 4.32
C LYS A 117 -4.30 24.92 4.93
N THR A 118 -4.01 23.95 4.07
CA THR A 118 -3.49 22.65 4.46
C THR A 118 -1.97 22.71 4.51
N PHE A 119 -1.40 22.26 5.62
CA PHE A 119 0.05 22.10 5.78
C PHE A 119 0.42 20.63 5.73
N HIS A 120 1.55 20.37 5.08
CA HIS A 120 2.14 19.04 5.00
C HIS A 120 3.51 19.09 5.68
N LYS A 121 3.75 18.19 6.64
CA LYS A 121 5.05 18.01 7.28
C LYS A 121 5.44 16.53 7.25
N SER A 122 6.71 16.26 7.00
CA SER A 122 7.27 14.90 7.02
C SER A 122 8.31 14.75 8.14
N PHE A 123 8.31 13.58 8.76
CA PHE A 123 9.18 13.22 9.89
C PHE A 123 9.74 11.83 9.67
N THR A 124 10.97 11.59 10.12
CA THR A 124 11.54 10.25 10.18
C THR A 124 11.36 9.70 11.59
N ILE A 125 10.80 8.50 11.72
CA ILE A 125 10.49 7.91 13.02
C ILE A 125 11.64 7.00 13.43
N LEU A 126 12.28 7.32 14.55
CA LEU A 126 13.42 6.57 15.07
C LEU A 126 12.99 5.55 16.12
N LYS A 127 13.88 4.60 16.44
CA LYS A 127 13.59 3.56 17.43
C LYS A 127 13.50 4.14 18.85
N GLU A 128 14.31 5.15 19.13
CA GLU A 128 14.41 5.84 20.41
C GLU A 128 13.17 6.70 20.69
N ASP A 129 12.53 7.20 19.63
CA ASP A 129 11.31 8.00 19.69
C ASP A 129 10.24 7.44 18.72
N PRO A 130 9.52 6.38 19.14
CA PRO A 130 8.56 5.70 18.29
C PRO A 130 7.25 6.50 18.09
N LEU A 131 7.03 7.56 18.87
CA LEU A 131 5.87 8.45 18.74
C LEU A 131 6.22 9.69 17.91
N GLY A 132 7.49 10.06 17.81
CA GLY A 132 7.97 11.17 17.01
C GLY A 132 7.23 12.46 17.34
N PRO A 133 6.60 13.13 16.35
CA PRO A 133 5.90 14.39 16.59
C PRO A 133 4.71 14.28 17.55
N PHE A 134 4.18 13.08 17.81
CA PHE A 134 3.09 12.87 18.76
C PHE A 134 3.55 12.82 20.22
N ALA A 135 4.86 12.70 20.49
CA ALA A 135 5.41 12.78 21.84
C ALA A 135 5.38 14.22 22.38
N HIS A 136 5.56 15.20 21.48
CA HIS A 136 5.58 16.63 21.78
C HIS A 136 4.70 17.40 20.78
N PRO A 137 3.37 17.22 20.84
CA PRO A 137 2.43 17.82 19.89
C PRO A 137 2.45 19.36 19.92
N GLU A 138 2.96 19.97 21.00
CA GLU A 138 3.09 21.42 21.15
C GLU A 138 4.01 22.04 20.10
N ALA A 139 4.98 21.28 19.58
CA ALA A 139 5.89 21.75 18.53
C ALA A 139 5.20 21.91 17.15
N LEU A 140 4.01 21.31 16.99
CA LEU A 140 3.25 21.36 15.75
C LEU A 140 2.13 22.40 15.77
N ILE A 141 1.63 22.75 16.96
CA ILE A 141 0.52 23.68 17.15
C ILE A 141 1.09 25.07 17.44
N ASN A 142 0.98 25.97 16.48
CA ASN A 142 1.24 27.40 16.68
C ASN A 142 -0.09 28.11 16.92
N GLY A 143 -0.60 28.07 18.15
CA GLY A 143 -1.86 28.74 18.45
C GLY A 143 -2.24 28.71 19.91
N THR A 144 -2.15 29.87 20.57
CA THR A 144 -2.96 30.17 21.76
C THR A 144 -4.40 30.40 21.29
N GLU A 145 -5.12 29.33 20.93
CA GLU A 145 -6.51 29.41 20.45
C GLU A 145 -7.49 29.51 21.64
N SER A 146 -8.46 30.43 21.54
CA SER A 146 -9.57 30.54 22.48
C SER A 146 -10.64 29.49 22.16
N CYS A 147 -11.07 28.74 23.18
CA CYS A 147 -12.05 27.65 23.08
C CYS A 147 -13.49 28.13 22.91
N GLU A 148 -13.77 28.88 21.84
CA GLU A 148 -15.13 29.31 21.52
C GLU A 148 -15.74 28.36 20.47
N PRO A 149 -16.98 27.88 20.68
CA PRO A 149 -17.67 27.06 19.69
C PRO A 149 -17.85 27.85 18.39
N ARG A 150 -17.50 27.23 17.25
CA ARG A 150 -17.64 27.85 15.92
C ARG A 150 -18.76 27.19 15.14
N GLU A 151 -19.46 28.02 14.39
CA GLU A 151 -20.54 27.60 13.49
C GLU A 151 -19.92 27.14 12.16
N ASP A 152 -20.24 25.92 11.75
CA ASP A 152 -19.88 25.38 10.44
C ASP A 152 -20.76 26.01 9.34
N LEU A 153 -20.35 25.87 8.07
CA LEU A 153 -21.10 26.31 6.88
C LEU A 153 -22.52 25.72 6.81
N ASP A 154 -22.75 24.58 7.48
CA ASP A 154 -24.03 23.89 7.58
C ASP A 154 -24.86 24.27 8.83
N GLY A 155 -24.42 25.26 9.62
CA GLY A 155 -25.15 25.79 10.79
C GLY A 155 -25.05 24.90 12.05
N LEU A 156 -24.15 23.92 12.05
CA LEU A 156 -23.87 23.09 13.22
C LEU A 156 -22.69 23.69 14.01
N TYR A 157 -22.85 23.80 15.32
CA TYR A 157 -21.79 24.22 16.23
C TYR A 157 -20.87 23.04 16.51
N TYR A 158 -19.57 23.17 16.23
CA TYR A 158 -18.56 22.26 16.75
C TYR A 158 -17.68 22.98 17.78
N MET A 159 -17.29 22.24 18.81
CA MET A 159 -16.46 22.74 19.90
C MET A 159 -15.02 22.30 19.60
N PRO A 160 -14.13 23.19 19.10
CA PRO A 160 -12.87 22.76 18.48
C PRO A 160 -11.77 22.39 19.46
N CYS A 161 -12.02 22.42 20.77
CA CYS A 161 -10.94 22.49 21.73
C CYS A 161 -11.07 21.42 22.80
N ARG A 162 -10.52 20.23 22.51
CA ARG A 162 -10.07 19.36 23.58
C ARG A 162 -8.96 20.07 24.37
N THR A 163 -9.01 20.04 25.69
CA THR A 163 -8.07 20.76 26.57
C THR A 163 -6.64 20.22 26.55
N SER A 164 -6.42 19.01 26.01
CA SER A 164 -5.10 18.42 25.86
C SER A 164 -4.42 18.86 24.54
N PRO A 165 -3.09 19.14 24.54
CA PRO A 165 -2.33 19.47 23.33
C PRO A 165 -2.49 18.43 22.20
N MET A 166 -2.49 17.14 22.54
CA MET A 166 -2.72 16.07 21.56
C MET A 166 -4.14 16.10 20.98
N GLY A 167 -5.13 16.45 21.80
CA GLY A 167 -6.51 16.60 21.36
C GLY A 167 -6.65 17.71 20.31
N GLN A 168 -6.05 18.87 20.58
CA GLN A 168 -5.99 19.98 19.62
C GLN A 168 -5.31 19.58 18.31
N LEU A 169 -4.19 18.84 18.39
CA LEU A 169 -3.51 18.35 17.18
C LEU A 169 -4.45 17.46 16.36
N VAL A 170 -5.15 16.52 16.99
CA VAL A 170 -6.08 15.60 16.32
C VAL A 170 -7.26 16.35 15.72
N ASP A 171 -7.79 17.36 16.40
CA ASP A 171 -8.90 18.18 15.90
C ASP A 171 -8.52 18.90 14.58
N HIS A 172 -7.24 19.28 14.43
CA HIS A 172 -6.69 19.89 13.19
C HIS A 172 -6.15 18.88 12.17
N LEU A 173 -6.04 17.60 12.52
CA LEU A 173 -5.38 16.57 11.72
C LEU A 173 -6.31 16.02 10.63
N MET A 174 -5.91 16.11 9.37
CA MET A 174 -6.68 15.54 8.26
C MET A 174 -6.29 14.08 7.99
N ASP A 175 -4.98 13.88 7.82
CA ASP A 175 -4.42 12.59 7.39
C ASP A 175 -3.04 12.41 7.99
N VAL A 176 -2.78 11.19 8.44
CA VAL A 176 -1.48 10.73 8.92
C VAL A 176 -1.10 9.55 8.04
N LYS A 177 0.03 9.65 7.37
CA LYS A 177 0.51 8.59 6.50
C LYS A 177 1.87 8.12 6.94
N LEU A 178 1.94 6.86 7.39
CA LEU A 178 3.18 6.18 7.77
C LEU A 178 3.59 5.24 6.65
N THR A 179 4.81 5.38 6.13
CA THR A 179 5.33 4.55 5.04
C THR A 179 6.71 4.00 5.35
N PHE A 180 6.97 2.77 4.92
CA PHE A 180 8.29 2.15 4.97
C PHE A 180 8.39 0.99 3.99
N SER A 181 9.62 0.56 3.72
CA SER A 181 9.89 -0.57 2.85
C SER A 181 10.60 -1.69 3.60
N LEU A 182 10.29 -2.93 3.23
CA LEU A 182 10.90 -4.14 3.78
C LEU A 182 11.37 -5.05 2.64
N TYR A 183 12.33 -5.91 2.93
CA TYR A 183 12.71 -7.02 2.07
C TYR A 183 12.17 -8.32 2.63
N SER A 184 11.75 -9.23 1.76
CA SER A 184 11.61 -10.64 2.13
C SER A 184 12.46 -11.54 1.24
N LEU A 185 12.95 -12.64 1.82
CA LEU A 185 13.73 -13.65 1.11
C LEU A 185 12.87 -14.88 0.90
N VAL A 186 12.61 -15.21 -0.36
CA VAL A 186 11.76 -16.34 -0.76
C VAL A 186 12.58 -17.32 -1.56
N ARG A 187 12.38 -18.62 -1.35
CA ARG A 187 13.04 -19.66 -2.16
C ARG A 187 12.24 -19.92 -3.43
N GLN A 188 12.91 -19.86 -4.58
CA GLN A 188 12.35 -20.28 -5.85
C GLN A 188 12.25 -21.81 -5.94
N THR A 189 11.56 -22.30 -6.97
CA THR A 189 11.42 -23.74 -7.25
C THR A 189 12.75 -24.44 -7.53
N ASP A 190 13.76 -23.70 -7.99
CA ASP A 190 15.14 -24.17 -8.19
C ASP A 190 15.99 -24.10 -6.90
N GLY A 191 15.40 -23.68 -5.77
CA GLY A 191 16.07 -23.52 -4.48
C GLY A 191 16.85 -22.22 -4.34
N SER A 192 16.92 -21.38 -5.38
CA SER A 192 17.63 -20.10 -5.32
C SER A 192 16.87 -19.08 -4.47
N PRO A 193 17.56 -18.24 -3.67
CA PRO A 193 16.93 -17.16 -2.94
C PRO A 193 16.54 -16.01 -3.89
N ARG A 194 15.32 -15.50 -3.74
CA ARG A 194 14.79 -14.34 -4.45
C ARG A 194 14.33 -13.30 -3.43
N SER A 195 14.86 -12.10 -3.56
CA SER A 195 14.41 -10.95 -2.78
C SER A 195 13.10 -10.41 -3.33
N ARG A 196 12.12 -10.18 -2.46
CA ARG A 196 10.92 -9.38 -2.74
C ARG A 196 10.98 -8.09 -1.95
N VAL A 197 10.48 -7.01 -2.53
CA VAL A 197 10.37 -5.71 -1.84
C VAL A 197 8.91 -5.53 -1.45
N TRP A 198 8.68 -5.15 -0.21
CA TRP A 198 7.37 -4.81 0.32
C TRP A 198 7.32 -3.31 0.59
N PHE A 199 6.31 -2.64 0.06
CA PHE A 199 5.96 -1.28 0.37
C PHE A 199 4.77 -1.30 1.32
N VAL A 200 4.97 -0.75 2.50
CA VAL A 200 3.96 -0.71 3.54
C VAL A 200 3.53 0.74 3.73
N ALA A 201 2.22 0.96 3.72
CA ALA A 201 1.62 2.25 3.97
C ALA A 201 0.44 2.11 4.95
N PHE A 202 0.44 2.91 6.02
CA PHE A 202 -0.70 3.09 6.90
C PHE A 202 -1.21 4.51 6.76
N THR A 203 -2.47 4.69 6.40
CA THR A 203 -3.13 5.99 6.35
C THR A 203 -4.16 6.06 7.46
N PHE A 204 -4.06 7.05 8.33
CA PHE A 204 -5.02 7.33 9.40
C PHE A 204 -5.72 8.63 9.05
N GLY A 205 -7.01 8.55 8.76
CA GLY A 205 -7.83 9.71 8.41
C GLY A 205 -9.10 9.75 9.25
N MET A 206 -9.61 10.95 9.47
CA MET A 206 -10.98 11.13 9.98
C MET A 206 -11.94 11.16 8.79
N THR A 207 -12.98 10.33 8.81
CA THR A 207 -14.00 10.32 7.75
C THR A 207 -15.18 11.21 8.15
N GLY A 208 -15.30 12.39 7.53
CA GLY A 208 -16.41 13.33 7.78
C GLY A 208 -16.36 14.00 9.15
N HIS A 209 -17.49 14.50 9.66
CA HIS A 209 -17.64 15.03 11.04
C HIS A 209 -17.64 13.92 12.13
N SER A 210 -17.20 12.72 11.79
CA SER A 210 -17.16 11.60 12.73
C SER A 210 -16.02 11.76 13.72
N SER A 211 -16.28 11.46 14.99
CA SER A 211 -15.25 11.40 16.04
C SER A 211 -14.35 10.16 15.96
N VAL A 212 -14.49 9.36 14.90
CA VAL A 212 -13.80 8.09 14.69
C VAL A 212 -12.68 8.25 13.66
N MET A 213 -11.47 7.84 14.04
CA MET A 213 -10.32 7.78 13.14
C MET A 213 -10.24 6.39 12.52
N ILE A 214 -9.99 6.33 11.21
CA ILE A 214 -9.89 5.06 10.48
C ILE A 214 -8.46 4.89 9.98
N MET A 215 -7.82 3.78 10.35
CA MET A 215 -6.59 3.30 9.71
C MET A 215 -6.95 2.43 8.52
N LYS A 216 -6.25 2.65 7.40
CA LYS A 216 -6.18 1.72 6.28
C LYS A 216 -4.73 1.33 6.06
N ALA A 217 -4.46 0.03 5.88
CA ALA A 217 -3.12 -0.46 5.58
C ALA A 217 -3.05 -1.04 4.15
N SER A 218 -2.04 -0.60 3.40
CA SER A 218 -1.62 -1.19 2.12
C SER A 218 -0.30 -1.91 2.31
N LEU A 219 -0.23 -3.16 1.82
CA LEU A 219 0.93 -4.04 1.87
C LEU A 219 1.20 -4.56 0.46
N ASP A 220 1.96 -3.78 -0.30
CA ASP A 220 2.20 -4.04 -1.72
C ASP A 220 3.56 -4.70 -1.93
N CYS A 221 3.57 -5.83 -2.64
CA CYS A 221 4.79 -6.55 -2.98
C CYS A 221 5.23 -6.22 -4.41
N VAL A 222 6.43 -5.67 -4.56
CA VAL A 222 7.12 -5.53 -5.85
C VAL A 222 8.14 -6.65 -5.99
N ASP A 223 7.83 -7.57 -6.90
CA ASP A 223 8.73 -8.63 -7.29
C ASP A 223 9.44 -8.23 -8.59
N ARG A 224 10.79 -8.14 -8.56
CA ARG A 224 11.59 -7.75 -9.72
C ARG A 224 11.32 -8.78 -10.81
N HIS A 225 10.75 -8.33 -11.94
CA HIS A 225 10.28 -9.21 -13.00
C HIS A 225 11.49 -9.93 -13.62
N ILE A 226 11.69 -11.19 -13.27
CA ILE A 226 12.44 -12.08 -14.16
C ILE A 226 11.52 -12.29 -15.36
N PRO A 227 11.98 -12.05 -16.61
CA PRO A 227 11.20 -12.37 -17.79
C PRO A 227 10.92 -13.87 -17.76
N GLU A 228 9.70 -14.22 -17.40
CA GLU A 228 9.30 -15.61 -17.24
C GLU A 228 9.19 -16.23 -18.61
N ARG A 229 9.77 -17.43 -18.76
CA ARG A 229 9.79 -18.17 -20.03
C ARG A 229 8.38 -18.49 -20.53
N LEU A 230 7.38 -18.54 -19.64
CA LEU A 230 6.00 -18.93 -19.96
C LEU A 230 5.22 -17.87 -20.75
N PRO A 231 5.14 -16.60 -20.31
CA PRO A 231 4.63 -15.50 -21.13
C PRO A 231 5.36 -15.40 -22.48
N ILE A 232 6.68 -15.59 -22.49
CA ILE A 232 7.49 -15.59 -23.72
C ILE A 232 7.12 -16.78 -24.62
N MET A 233 6.96 -17.99 -24.08
CA MET A 233 6.51 -19.16 -24.85
C MET A 233 5.10 -18.98 -25.41
N ILE A 234 4.19 -18.35 -24.66
CA ILE A 234 2.85 -17.99 -25.15
C ILE A 234 2.97 -16.97 -26.29
N SER A 235 3.77 -15.91 -26.14
CA SER A 235 4.00 -14.94 -27.22
C SER A 235 4.68 -15.55 -28.46
N CYS A 236 5.67 -16.43 -28.27
CA CYS A 236 6.37 -17.13 -29.34
C CYS A 236 5.50 -18.17 -30.05
N THR A 237 4.53 -18.79 -29.36
CA THR A 237 3.56 -19.69 -29.99
C THR A 237 2.45 -18.93 -30.72
N LEU A 238 2.10 -17.73 -30.26
CA LEU A 238 1.09 -16.86 -30.89
C LEU A 238 1.61 -16.12 -32.13
N LEU A 239 2.89 -15.71 -32.17
CA LEU A 239 3.48 -14.94 -33.28
C LEU A 239 3.36 -15.61 -34.66
N PRO A 240 3.73 -16.90 -34.83
CA PRO A 240 3.57 -17.61 -36.10
C PRO A 240 2.11 -17.74 -36.52
N LEU A 241 1.19 -17.85 -35.56
CA LEU A 241 -0.24 -17.99 -35.80
C LEU A 241 -0.88 -16.68 -36.26
N VAL A 242 -0.53 -15.56 -35.62
CA VAL A 242 -0.95 -14.22 -36.07
C VAL A 242 -0.39 -13.93 -37.46
N PHE A 243 0.89 -14.26 -37.69
CA PHE A 243 1.50 -14.12 -39.02
C PHE A 243 0.78 -14.95 -40.07
N TRP A 244 0.43 -16.19 -39.75
CA TRP A 244 -0.24 -17.08 -40.70
C TRP A 244 -1.69 -16.66 -41.00
N VAL A 245 -2.45 -16.21 -39.99
CA VAL A 245 -3.78 -15.61 -40.19
C VAL A 245 -3.68 -14.34 -41.04
N PHE A 246 -2.69 -13.49 -40.76
CA PHE A 246 -2.45 -12.28 -41.56
C PHE A 246 -2.15 -12.62 -43.02
N CYS A 247 -1.26 -13.60 -43.28
CA CYS A 247 -0.98 -14.08 -44.64
C CYS A 247 -2.20 -14.68 -45.32
N PHE A 248 -3.04 -15.43 -44.60
CA PHE A 248 -4.23 -16.07 -45.17
C PHE A 248 -5.32 -15.03 -45.51
N VAL A 249 -5.56 -14.06 -44.64
CA VAL A 249 -6.49 -12.94 -44.88
C VAL A 249 -5.99 -12.05 -46.00
N PHE A 250 -4.69 -11.75 -46.03
CA PHE A 250 -4.08 -10.94 -47.08
C PHE A 250 -4.11 -11.65 -48.44
N ALA A 251 -3.83 -12.96 -48.49
CA ALA A 251 -3.98 -13.77 -49.70
C ALA A 251 -5.45 -13.83 -50.17
N HIS A 252 -6.41 -13.94 -49.25
CA HIS A 252 -7.83 -13.93 -49.60
C HIS A 252 -8.29 -12.56 -50.15
N PHE A 253 -7.75 -11.46 -49.62
CA PHE A 253 -7.99 -10.11 -50.15
C PHE A 253 -7.33 -9.87 -51.51
N LEU A 254 -6.15 -10.45 -51.76
CA LEU A 254 -5.45 -10.36 -53.04
C LEU A 254 -6.05 -11.23 -54.14
N VAL A 255 -6.72 -12.32 -53.79
CA VAL A 255 -7.36 -13.26 -54.74
C VAL A 255 -8.81 -12.85 -55.08
N PHE A 256 -9.47 -12.04 -54.26
CA PHE A 256 -10.85 -11.55 -54.49
C PHE A 256 -11.02 -10.03 -54.76
N PRO A 257 -10.14 -9.29 -55.46
CA PRO A 257 -10.52 -8.01 -56.03
C PRO A 257 -11.01 -8.27 -57.45
N LEU A 258 -12.28 -8.70 -57.65
CA LEU A 258 -13.06 -8.58 -58.91
C LEU A 258 -14.29 -9.52 -58.87
N GLN A 259 -15.31 -9.14 -58.12
CA GLN A 259 -16.70 -9.45 -58.47
C GLN A 259 -17.58 -8.26 -58.06
N TYR A 260 -17.41 -7.16 -58.79
CA TYR A 260 -18.44 -6.17 -59.10
C TYR A 260 -18.26 -5.78 -60.58
#